data_AF-A0A353M1B3-F1
#
_entry.id   AF-A0A353M1B3-F1
#
_cell.length_a   1.000
_cell.length_b   1.000
_cell.length_c   1.000
_cell.angle_alpha   90.00
_cell.angle_beta   90.00
_cell.angle_gamma   90.00
#
_symmetry.space_group_name_H-M   'P 1'
#
loop_
_entity.id
_entity.type
_entity.pdbx_description
1 polymer ?
#
loop_
_entity_poly.entity_id
_entity_poly.type
_entity_poly.pdbx_seq_one_letter_code
_entity_poly.pdbx_strand_id
1 'polypeptide(L)'
;MFLRYQKEERPLVEAAHGKKRERYGFGKIEEVLEMPDLIEIQHKSYQWFLDTGLREMFDDVSPIQDFTGNLVLEFMEYSFGDPKYEVEECKDRDVTYAAPLRVRVRLINKDTQEVKEQEVFMGDFPLMTENGTFI
;
A
#
# COMPACT_ATOMS: atom_id res chain seq x y z
N MET A 1 -46.85 47.42 -12.10
CA MET A 1 -45.66 48.24 -11.78
C MET A 1 -44.79 47.42 -10.84
N PHE A 2 -43.63 47.01 -11.33
CA PHE A 2 -42.70 46.07 -10.72
C PHE A 2 -42.04 46.65 -9.46
N LEU A 3 -42.10 45.94 -8.34
CA LEU A 3 -41.11 46.10 -7.27
C LEU A 3 -40.21 44.87 -7.30
N ARG A 4 -38.98 45.09 -7.81
CA ARG A 4 -37.92 44.11 -7.91
C ARG A 4 -37.48 43.71 -6.50
N TYR A 5 -37.74 42.47 -6.11
CA TYR A 5 -36.99 41.79 -5.06
C TYR A 5 -35.56 41.60 -5.57
N GLN A 6 -34.60 42.37 -5.05
CA GLN A 6 -33.18 42.14 -5.25
C GLN A 6 -32.64 41.51 -3.97
N LYS A 7 -32.69 40.17 -3.88
CA LYS A 7 -31.91 39.43 -2.89
C LYS A 7 -30.51 39.30 -3.47
N GLU A 8 -29.58 40.12 -2.98
CA GLU A 8 -28.14 39.98 -3.25
C GLU A 8 -27.67 38.65 -2.64
N GLU A 9 -27.80 37.55 -3.39
CA GLU A 9 -27.10 36.30 -3.08
C GLU A 9 -25.65 36.50 -3.54
N ARG A 10 -24.80 36.95 -2.61
CA ARG A 10 -23.34 37.02 -2.83
C ARG A 10 -22.86 35.62 -3.20
N PRO A 11 -22.16 35.43 -4.33
CA PRO A 11 -21.62 34.13 -4.68
C PRO A 11 -20.57 33.71 -3.66
N LEU A 12 -20.59 32.44 -3.26
CA LEU A 12 -19.51 31.86 -2.47
C LEU A 12 -18.27 31.83 -3.38
N VAL A 13 -17.27 32.65 -3.04
CA VAL A 13 -15.99 32.66 -3.74
C VAL A 13 -15.21 31.47 -3.26
N GLU A 14 -15.32 30.35 -3.96
CA GLU A 14 -14.58 29.15 -3.64
C GLU A 14 -13.22 29.22 -4.35
N ALA A 15 -12.27 29.89 -3.69
CA ALA A 15 -10.87 29.82 -4.06
C ALA A 15 -10.31 28.45 -3.66
N ALA A 16 -10.70 27.40 -4.38
CA ALA A 16 -10.00 26.11 -4.31
C ALA A 16 -8.52 26.31 -4.68
N HIS A 17 -7.65 25.74 -3.86
CA HIS A 17 -6.19 25.80 -3.89
C HIS A 17 -5.59 25.79 -5.31
N GLY A 18 -4.66 26.73 -5.58
CA GLY A 18 -3.79 26.72 -6.77
C GLY A 18 -4.18 27.64 -7.95
N LYS A 19 -5.08 28.60 -7.78
CA LYS A 19 -5.73 29.27 -8.93
C LYS A 19 -4.98 30.46 -9.54
N LYS A 20 -4.62 30.31 -10.83
CA LYS A 20 -4.49 31.40 -11.83
C LYS A 20 -5.84 31.99 -12.29
N ARG A 21 -6.99 31.48 -11.82
CA ARG A 21 -8.32 31.88 -12.33
C ARG A 21 -9.43 31.74 -11.29
N GLU A 22 -10.25 32.78 -11.15
CA GLU A 22 -11.41 32.80 -10.24
C GLU A 22 -12.58 31.93 -10.73
N ARG A 23 -13.28 31.30 -9.79
CA ARG A 23 -14.49 30.50 -10.03
C ARG A 23 -15.57 30.91 -9.03
N TYR A 24 -16.78 31.20 -9.51
CA TYR A 24 -17.92 31.57 -8.67
C TYR A 24 -18.79 30.34 -8.41
N GLY A 25 -19.04 30.03 -7.13
CA GLY A 25 -19.98 29.01 -6.68
C GLY A 25 -21.34 29.63 -6.33
N PHE A 26 -22.43 29.00 -6.77
CA PHE A 26 -23.81 29.40 -6.45
C PHE A 26 -24.53 28.37 -5.55
N GLY A 27 -23.78 27.43 -4.96
CA GLY A 27 -24.31 26.51 -3.96
C GLY A 27 -24.84 27.27 -2.75
N LYS A 28 -25.93 26.80 -2.16
CA LYS A 28 -26.55 27.42 -0.98
C LYS A 28 -26.34 26.61 0.30
N ILE A 29 -25.76 25.43 0.17
CA ILE A 29 -25.50 24.49 1.25
C ILE A 29 -24.01 24.61 1.59
N GLU A 30 -23.71 24.77 2.86
CA GLU A 30 -22.32 24.80 3.35
C GLU A 30 -21.74 23.38 3.32
N GLU A 31 -20.53 23.26 2.79
CA GLU A 31 -19.76 22.02 2.84
C GLU A 31 -19.19 21.87 4.26
N VAL A 32 -19.69 20.87 4.98
CA VAL A 32 -19.36 20.67 6.42
C VAL A 32 -18.17 19.72 6.64
N LEU A 33 -17.67 19.11 5.57
CA LEU A 33 -16.55 18.17 5.58
C LEU A 33 -15.60 18.51 4.43
N GLU A 34 -14.31 18.39 4.67
CA GLU A 34 -13.30 18.54 3.63
C GLU A 34 -13.27 17.32 2.71
N MET A 35 -12.83 17.54 1.47
CA MET A 35 -12.62 16.45 0.53
C MET A 35 -11.49 15.54 1.05
N PRO A 36 -11.75 14.24 1.26
CA PRO A 36 -10.72 13.32 1.72
C PRO A 36 -9.69 13.07 0.61
N ASP A 37 -8.56 12.46 1.00
CA ASP A 37 -7.63 11.93 0.02
C ASP A 37 -8.30 10.82 -0.81
N LEU A 38 -8.38 11.04 -2.12
CA LEU A 38 -9.10 10.19 -3.06
C LEU A 38 -8.37 8.88 -3.35
N ILE A 39 -7.07 8.80 -3.04
CA ILE A 39 -6.25 7.59 -3.23
C ILE A 39 -5.87 6.92 -1.91
N GLU A 40 -6.39 7.42 -0.78
CA GLU A 40 -6.09 6.91 0.56
C GLU A 40 -6.35 5.41 0.69
N ILE A 41 -7.42 4.92 0.06
CA ILE A 41 -7.79 3.50 0.07
C ILE A 41 -6.67 2.63 -0.51
N GLN A 42 -5.99 3.09 -1.56
CA GLN A 42 -4.90 2.33 -2.19
C GLN A 42 -3.72 2.19 -1.23
N HIS A 43 -3.31 3.30 -0.63
CA HIS A 43 -2.23 3.30 0.36
C HIS A 43 -2.57 2.48 1.59
N LYS A 44 -3.76 2.65 2.16
CA LYS A 44 -4.22 1.90 3.34
C LYS A 44 -4.29 0.40 3.08
N SER A 45 -4.85 0.01 1.95
CA SER A 45 -4.97 -1.42 1.60
C SER A 45 -3.61 -2.07 1.42
N TYR A 46 -2.67 -1.39 0.76
CA TYR A 46 -1.33 -1.91 0.53
C TYR A 46 -0.50 -1.95 1.82
N GLN A 47 -0.58 -0.90 2.65
CA GLN A 47 0.07 -0.89 3.97
C GLN A 47 -0.45 -2.02 4.87
N TRP A 48 -1.77 -2.22 4.92
CA TRP A 48 -2.36 -3.34 5.65
C TRP A 48 -1.84 -4.69 5.13
N PHE A 49 -1.75 -4.86 3.82
CA PHE A 49 -1.22 -6.08 3.23
C PHE A 49 0.24 -6.33 3.64
N LEU A 50 1.08 -5.28 3.61
CA LEU A 50 2.48 -5.38 4.01
C LEU A 50 2.68 -5.62 5.50
N ASP A 51 1.83 -5.08 6.37
CA ASP A 51 1.99 -5.18 7.83
C ASP A 51 1.32 -6.42 8.41
N THR A 52 0.19 -6.83 7.84
CA THR A 52 -0.68 -7.88 8.41
C THR A 52 -0.91 -9.01 7.40
N GLY A 53 -1.31 -8.67 6.17
CA GLY A 53 -1.71 -9.69 5.19
C GLY A 53 -0.61 -10.71 4.85
N LEU A 54 0.64 -10.27 4.73
CA LEU A 54 1.77 -11.18 4.49
C LEU A 54 2.04 -12.11 5.67
N ARG A 55 1.93 -11.60 6.91
CA ARG A 55 2.08 -12.44 8.10
C ARG A 55 1.00 -13.51 8.13
N GLU A 56 -0.26 -13.11 7.94
CA GLU A 56 -1.40 -14.04 7.91
C GLU A 56 -1.23 -15.11 6.82
N MET A 57 -0.75 -14.73 5.63
CA MET A 57 -0.47 -15.68 4.56
C MET A 57 0.61 -16.70 4.94
N PHE A 58 1.71 -16.26 5.57
CA PHE A 58 2.75 -17.18 6.03
C PHE A 58 2.28 -18.08 7.16
N ASP A 59 1.43 -17.57 8.06
CA ASP A 59 0.84 -18.35 9.15
C ASP A 59 -0.14 -19.42 8.63
N ASP A 60 -0.91 -19.11 7.59
CA ASP A 60 -1.87 -20.06 7.00
C ASP A 60 -1.17 -21.28 6.36
N VAL A 61 -0.01 -21.06 5.72
CA VAL A 61 0.77 -22.14 5.11
C VAL A 61 1.69 -22.85 6.10
N SER A 62 1.89 -22.30 7.30
CA SER A 62 2.85 -22.82 8.29
C SER A 62 2.17 -23.67 9.38
N PRO A 63 2.80 -24.77 9.84
CA PRO A 63 4.03 -25.36 9.32
C PRO A 63 3.79 -26.26 8.09
N ILE A 64 4.77 -26.29 7.19
CA ILE A 64 4.79 -27.27 6.09
C ILE A 64 5.50 -28.52 6.58
N GLN A 65 4.91 -29.69 6.36
CA GLN A 65 5.48 -30.99 6.74
C GLN A 65 5.71 -31.85 5.49
N ASP A 66 6.79 -32.63 5.49
CA ASP A 66 7.02 -33.63 4.46
C ASP A 66 6.06 -34.83 4.61
N PHE A 67 6.06 -35.74 3.64
CA PHE A 67 5.14 -36.90 3.63
C PHE A 67 5.37 -37.88 4.79
N THR A 68 6.57 -37.90 5.38
CA THR A 68 6.88 -38.73 6.56
C THR A 68 6.54 -38.04 7.88
N GLY A 69 6.44 -36.70 7.86
CA GLY A 69 6.25 -35.86 9.05
C GLY A 69 7.54 -35.61 9.85
N ASN A 70 8.70 -36.06 9.36
CA ASN A 70 10.00 -35.94 10.04
C ASN A 70 10.64 -34.57 9.81
N LEU A 71 10.36 -33.92 8.68
CA LEU A 71 10.84 -32.58 8.36
C LEU A 71 9.68 -31.58 8.48
N VAL A 72 9.89 -30.56 9.30
CA VAL A 72 8.92 -29.47 9.53
C VAL A 72 9.57 -28.14 9.18
N LEU A 73 8.92 -27.37 8.30
CA LEU A 73 9.35 -26.03 7.90
C LEU A 73 8.39 -24.99 8.50
N GLU A 74 8.93 -24.11 9.32
CA GLU A 74 8.22 -22.98 9.94
C GLU A 74 8.64 -21.66 9.28
N PHE A 75 7.68 -20.79 9.01
CA PHE A 75 7.93 -19.42 8.55
C PHE A 75 7.93 -18.48 9.76
N MET A 76 9.06 -17.82 10.01
CA MET A 76 9.20 -16.87 11.10
C MET A 76 8.97 -15.45 10.57
N GLU A 77 9.92 -14.55 10.74
CA GLU A 77 9.82 -13.15 10.31
C GLU A 77 10.13 -12.97 8.81
N TYR A 78 9.57 -11.92 8.20
CA TYR A 78 9.94 -11.47 6.86
C TYR A 78 10.48 -10.04 6.91
N SER A 79 11.28 -9.71 5.90
CA SER A 79 11.87 -8.39 5.72
C SER A 79 11.90 -8.01 4.24
N PHE A 80 11.73 -6.73 3.97
CA PHE A 80 11.99 -6.14 2.67
C PHE A 80 13.35 -5.45 2.71
N GLY A 81 14.16 -5.66 1.68
CA GLY A 81 15.33 -4.82 1.44
C GLY A 81 14.97 -3.52 0.73
N ASP A 82 15.99 -2.78 0.32
CA ASP A 82 15.79 -1.55 -0.43
C ASP A 82 15.44 -1.82 -1.90
N PRO A 83 14.58 -0.99 -2.52
CA PRO A 83 14.34 -1.07 -3.95
C PRO A 83 15.63 -0.77 -4.72
N LYS A 84 15.85 -1.52 -5.80
CA LYS A 84 17.09 -1.42 -6.58
C LYS A 84 17.23 -0.09 -7.34
N TYR A 85 16.10 0.51 -7.71
CA TYR A 85 16.00 1.71 -8.54
C TYR A 85 14.89 2.60 -8.00
N GLU A 86 14.98 3.90 -8.28
CA GLU A 86 13.89 4.83 -8.01
C GLU A 86 12.78 4.72 -9.07
N VAL A 87 11.60 5.25 -8.74
CA VAL A 87 10.37 5.23 -9.56
C VAL A 87 10.63 5.75 -10.99
N GLU A 88 11.36 6.85 -11.15
CA GLU A 88 11.63 7.43 -12.48
C GLU A 88 12.60 6.58 -13.29
N GLU A 89 13.63 6.02 -12.65
CA GLU A 89 14.58 5.11 -13.31
C GLU A 89 13.90 3.81 -13.76
N CYS A 90 12.95 3.29 -12.97
CA CYS A 90 12.14 2.13 -13.36
C CYS A 90 11.37 2.37 -14.65
N LYS A 91 10.75 3.54 -14.80
CA LYS A 91 10.03 3.94 -16.01
C LYS A 91 10.96 4.09 -17.21
N ASP A 92 12.12 4.72 -17.03
CA ASP A 92 13.08 4.95 -18.11
C ASP A 92 13.70 3.66 -18.65
N ARG A 93 13.79 2.63 -17.81
CA ARG A 93 14.48 1.37 -18.11
C ARG A 93 13.54 0.19 -18.39
N ASP A 94 12.23 0.42 -18.42
CA ASP A 94 11.20 -0.62 -18.55
C ASP A 94 11.39 -1.77 -17.53
N VAL A 95 11.63 -1.43 -16.26
CA VAL A 95 11.80 -2.39 -15.16
C VAL A 95 10.80 -2.12 -14.02
N THR A 96 10.50 -3.16 -13.23
CA THR A 96 9.57 -3.07 -12.10
C THR A 96 10.18 -2.35 -10.90
N TYR A 97 9.40 -1.47 -10.27
CA TYR A 97 9.75 -0.89 -8.97
C TYR A 97 9.47 -1.91 -7.85
N ALA A 98 10.52 -2.59 -7.39
CA ALA A 98 10.41 -3.71 -6.45
C ALA A 98 11.57 -3.75 -5.45
N ALA A 99 11.31 -4.37 -4.29
CA ALA A 99 12.27 -4.62 -3.22
C ALA A 99 12.40 -6.12 -2.94
N PRO A 100 13.60 -6.62 -2.57
CA PRO A 100 13.79 -8.03 -2.30
C PRO A 100 13.11 -8.45 -1.00
N LEU A 101 12.19 -9.43 -1.07
CA LEU A 101 11.55 -10.05 0.07
C LEU A 101 12.38 -11.23 0.57
N ARG A 102 12.74 -11.20 1.85
CA ARG A 102 13.42 -12.29 2.54
C ARG A 102 12.57 -12.79 3.70
N VAL A 103 12.61 -14.10 3.94
CA VAL A 103 11.88 -14.73 5.04
C VAL A 103 12.83 -15.62 5.82
N ARG A 104 12.82 -15.47 7.14
CA ARG A 104 13.54 -16.36 8.04
C ARG A 104 12.71 -17.62 8.22
N VAL A 105 13.26 -18.75 7.80
CA VAL A 105 12.63 -20.05 7.94
C VAL A 105 13.38 -20.90 8.97
N ARG A 106 12.64 -21.77 9.65
CA ARG A 106 13.20 -22.79 10.53
C ARG A 106 12.85 -24.17 10.00
N LEU A 107 13.87 -24.98 9.72
CA LEU A 107 13.72 -26.39 9.38
C LEU A 107 14.05 -27.23 10.61
N ILE A 108 13.08 -28.03 11.05
CA ILE A 108 13.19 -28.95 12.18
C ILE A 108 13.21 -30.38 11.62
N ASN A 109 14.28 -31.12 11.91
CA ASN A 109 14.36 -32.55 11.65
C ASN A 109 14.08 -33.31 12.97
N LYS A 110 12.93 -33.98 13.05
CA LYS A 110 12.50 -34.71 14.25
C LYS A 110 13.32 -35.96 14.52
N ASP A 111 13.91 -36.58 13.50
CA ASP A 111 14.74 -37.80 13.65
C ASP A 111 16.08 -37.48 14.28
N THR A 112 16.72 -36.40 13.81
CA THR A 112 18.04 -35.98 14.30
C THR A 112 17.98 -34.96 15.43
N GLN A 113 16.79 -34.43 15.74
CA GLN A 113 16.57 -33.28 16.62
C GLN A 113 17.32 -32.02 16.18
N GLU A 114 17.72 -31.94 14.90
CA GLU A 114 18.43 -30.79 14.36
C GLU A 114 17.46 -29.66 14.01
N VAL A 115 17.82 -28.44 14.40
CA VAL A 115 17.10 -27.22 14.04
C VAL A 115 18.03 -26.31 13.27
N LYS A 116 17.63 -25.94 12.05
CA LYS A 116 18.35 -25.01 11.18
C LYS A 116 17.49 -23.80 10.90
N GLU A 117 18.01 -22.62 11.19
CA GLU A 117 17.39 -21.36 10.82
C GLU A 117 18.18 -20.69 9.70
N GLN A 118 17.48 -20.21 8.69
CA GLN A 118 18.09 -19.54 7.55
C GLN A 118 17.18 -18.45 7.01
N GLU A 119 17.79 -17.38 6.51
CA GLU A 119 17.10 -16.36 5.74
C GLU A 119 17.09 -16.73 4.25
N VAL A 120 15.89 -16.84 3.67
CA VAL A 120 15.66 -17.27 2.29
C VAL A 120 15.11 -16.10 1.49
N PHE A 121 15.70 -15.86 0.32
CA PHE A 121 15.16 -14.91 -0.65
C PHE A 121 13.94 -15.51 -1.35
N MET A 122 12.78 -14.87 -1.17
CA MET A 122 11.51 -15.33 -1.75
C MET A 122 11.26 -14.76 -3.14
N GLY A 123 11.85 -13.60 -3.45
CA GLY A 123 11.68 -12.92 -4.73
C GLY A 123 11.68 -11.40 -4.57
N ASP A 124 11.60 -10.71 -5.71
CA ASP A 124 11.39 -9.27 -5.74
C ASP A 124 9.90 -8.95 -5.61
N PHE A 125 9.55 -8.09 -4.66
CA PHE A 125 8.18 -7.72 -4.34
C PHE A 125 7.87 -6.30 -4.86
N PRO A 126 6.89 -6.12 -5.75
CA PRO A 126 6.54 -4.81 -6.29
C PRO A 126 6.12 -3.85 -5.18
N LEU A 127 6.62 -2.61 -5.20
CA LEU A 127 6.28 -1.57 -4.24
C LEU A 127 5.29 -0.57 -4.84
N MET A 128 4.37 -0.07 -4.01
CA MET A 128 3.43 0.98 -4.41
C MET A 128 4.13 2.35 -4.38
N THR A 129 3.92 3.13 -5.43
CA THR A 129 4.41 4.52 -5.53
C THR A 129 3.54 5.48 -4.71
N GLU A 130 4.01 6.72 -4.51
CA GLU A 130 3.27 7.78 -3.82
C GLU A 130 1.90 8.10 -4.43
N ASN A 131 1.67 7.76 -5.69
CA ASN A 131 0.39 8.00 -6.38
C ASN A 131 -0.56 6.79 -6.33
N GLY A 132 -0.24 5.76 -5.55
CA GLY A 132 -1.08 4.56 -5.41
C GLY A 132 -1.03 3.61 -6.61
N THR A 133 0.05 3.66 -7.40
CA THR A 133 0.25 2.80 -8.59
C THR A 133 1.48 1.92 -8.46
N PHE A 134 1.59 0.91 -9.33
CA PHE A 134 2.80 0.10 -9.53
C PHE A 134 3.43 0.44 -10.89
N ILE A 135 4.72 0.13 -11.04
CA ILE A 135 5.49 0.28 -12.28
C ILE A 135 5.92 -1.10 -12.75
#